data_AF-A0AA39FBS7-F1
#
_entry.id   AF-A0AA39FBS7-F1
#
_cell.length_a   1.000
_cell.length_b   1.000
_cell.length_c   1.000
_cell.angle_alpha   90.00
_cell.angle_beta   90.00
_cell.angle_gamma   90.00
#
_symmetry.space_group_name_H-M   'P 1'
#
loop_
_entity.id
_entity.type
_entity.pdbx_description
1 polymer ?
#
loop_
_entity_poly.entity_id
_entity_poly.type
_entity_poly.pdbx_seq_one_letter_code
_entity_poly.pdbx_strand_id
1 'polypeptide(L)'
;MPSYEFNQFTGRLKNSLHIQPLYPIKPVPLPKTESPKMIWDTIKTKAVKTDVQQTSGYSTISPKVLAKMKHFQADMTKPVFLMGGTPDKILFGVTIALGVICTIETFRFLARNWYKK
;
A
#
# COMPACT_ATOMS: atom_id res chain seq x y z
N MET A 1 14.53 9.03 -1.79
CA MET A 1 13.18 8.49 -2.00
C MET A 1 13.09 7.15 -1.27
N PRO A 2 12.17 6.96 -0.32
CA PRO A 2 11.92 5.63 0.27
C PRO A 2 11.42 4.67 -0.80
N SER A 3 12.09 3.53 -0.96
CA SER A 3 11.69 2.45 -1.86
C SER A 3 10.60 1.61 -1.18
N TYR A 4 9.54 1.31 -1.91
CA TYR A 4 8.45 0.46 -1.42
C TYR A 4 8.33 -0.79 -2.28
N GLU A 5 8.17 -1.94 -1.62
CA GLU A 5 8.00 -3.24 -2.25
C GLU A 5 6.61 -3.78 -1.95
N PHE A 6 6.00 -4.44 -2.93
CA PHE A 6 4.68 -5.02 -2.78
C PHE A 6 4.75 -6.33 -1.99
N ASN A 7 4.10 -6.37 -0.83
CA ASN A 7 3.94 -7.58 -0.04
C ASN A 7 2.76 -8.39 -0.59
N GLN A 8 3.06 -9.52 -1.21
CA GLN A 8 2.04 -10.41 -1.80
C GLN A 8 1.07 -11.00 -0.78
N PHE A 9 1.51 -11.19 0.46
CA PHE A 9 0.68 -11.79 1.52
C PHE A 9 -0.33 -10.79 2.10
N THR A 10 0.11 -9.54 2.32
CA THR A 10 -0.77 -8.51 2.89
C THR A 10 -1.45 -7.62 1.86
N GLY A 11 -1.01 -7.70 0.59
CA GLY A 11 -1.46 -6.82 -0.50
C GLY A 11 -1.02 -5.36 -0.32
N ARG A 12 -0.05 -5.07 0.55
CA ARG A 12 0.38 -3.71 0.90
C ARG A 12 1.80 -3.42 0.43
N LEU A 13 2.08 -2.15 0.19
CA LEU A 13 3.44 -1.65 -0.03
C LEU A 13 4.17 -1.56 1.33
N LYS A 14 5.25 -2.32 1.49
CA LYS A 14 6.17 -2.28 2.64
C LYS A 14 7.38 -1.44 2.26
N ASN A 15 7.87 -0.62 3.20
CA ASN A 15 9.14 0.09 3.00
C ASN A 15 10.26 -0.94 2.86
N SER A 16 10.94 -0.93 1.73
CA SER A 16 11.97 -1.89 1.38
C SER A 16 13.30 -1.17 1.30
N LEU A 17 14.32 -1.75 1.94
CA LEU A 17 15.70 -1.29 1.83
C LEU A 17 16.36 -1.80 0.53
N HIS A 18 15.64 -2.57 -0.28
CA HIS A 18 16.14 -3.05 -1.57
C HIS A 18 16.32 -1.89 -2.54
N ILE A 19 17.57 -1.68 -2.92
CA ILE A 19 18.00 -0.72 -3.92
C ILE A 19 17.48 -1.22 -5.27
N GLN A 20 16.63 -0.44 -5.96
CA GLN A 20 16.27 -0.77 -7.33
C GLN A 20 17.54 -0.71 -8.18
N PRO A 21 17.87 -1.74 -8.99
CA PRO A 21 19.14 -1.81 -9.72
C PRO A 21 19.34 -0.66 -10.71
N LEU A 22 18.28 0.04 -11.10
CA LEU A 22 18.31 1.19 -12.01
C LEU A 22 18.72 2.52 -11.35
N TYR A 23 18.84 2.58 -10.02
CA TYR A 23 19.24 3.79 -9.30
C TYR A 23 20.29 3.47 -8.21
N PRO A 24 21.59 3.42 -8.58
CA PRO A 24 22.67 3.03 -7.67
C PRO A 24 22.99 4.06 -6.57
N ILE A 25 22.32 5.21 -6.57
CA ILE A 25 22.57 6.29 -5.61
C ILE A 25 21.68 6.07 -4.39
N LYS A 26 22.30 5.75 -3.25
CA LYS A 26 21.60 5.66 -1.96
C LYS A 26 20.87 6.98 -1.70
N PRO A 27 19.55 6.99 -1.47
CA PRO A 27 18.84 8.21 -1.17
C PRO A 27 19.26 8.71 0.22
N VAL A 28 20.17 9.68 0.26
CA VAL A 28 20.47 10.43 1.48
C VAL A 28 19.24 11.28 1.80
N PRO A 29 18.62 11.13 2.98
CA PRO A 29 17.51 12.00 3.37
C PRO A 29 18.00 13.44 3.44
N LEU A 30 17.33 14.35 2.74
CA LEU A 30 17.64 15.77 2.77
C LEU A 30 17.54 16.26 4.23
N PRO A 31 18.58 16.89 4.80
CA PRO A 31 18.51 17.46 6.14
C PRO A 31 17.42 18.53 6.17
N LYS A 32 16.37 18.28 6.97
CA LYS A 32 15.21 19.19 7.09
C LYS A 32 15.50 20.43 7.93
N THR A 33 16.66 20.47 8.58
CA THR A 33 17.02 21.50 9.55
C THR A 33 17.37 22.82 8.86
N GLU A 34 17.95 22.77 7.65
CA GLU A 34 18.32 23.98 6.91
C GLU A 34 18.12 23.75 5.42
N SER A 35 17.09 24.37 4.85
CA SER A 35 16.97 24.48 3.39
C SER A 35 18.21 25.23 2.87
N PRO A 36 18.99 24.68 1.92
CA PRO A 36 20.16 25.37 1.41
C PRO A 36 19.72 26.71 0.81
N LYS A 37 20.15 27.80 1.45
CA LYS A 37 19.87 29.16 0.99
C LYS A 37 20.72 29.40 -0.24
N MET A 38 20.15 29.16 -1.41
CA MET A 38 20.81 29.41 -2.68
C MET A 38 21.10 30.91 -2.80
N ILE A 39 22.38 31.27 -2.74
CA ILE A 39 22.84 32.65 -2.92
C ILE A 39 22.93 32.89 -4.43
N TRP A 40 22.27 33.93 -4.91
CA TRP A 40 22.28 34.30 -6.32
C TRP A 40 23.17 35.52 -6.49
N ASP A 41 24.19 35.42 -7.34
CA ASP A 41 25.16 36.50 -7.54
C ASP A 41 24.57 37.69 -8.31
N THR A 42 23.48 37.51 -9.05
CA THR A 42 22.89 38.59 -9.88
C THR A 42 21.35 38.55 -9.88
N ILE A 43 20.72 39.72 -10.08
CA ILE A 43 19.24 39.84 -10.17
C ILE A 43 18.68 39.00 -11.33
N LYS A 44 19.44 38.85 -12.43
CA LYS A 44 19.04 38.06 -13.61
C LYS A 44 19.14 36.54 -13.41
N THR A 45 19.89 36.09 -12.41
CA THR A 45 20.01 34.66 -12.06
C THR A 45 19.00 34.22 -11.01
N LYS A 46 18.23 35.13 -10.42
CA LYS A 46 17.18 34.76 -9.47
C LYS A 46 16.17 33.87 -10.17
N ALA A 47 15.94 32.67 -9.63
CA ALA A 47 14.85 31.82 -10.09
C ALA A 47 13.55 32.63 -10.10
N VAL A 48 12.92 32.74 -11.26
CA VAL A 48 11.58 33.33 -11.38
C VAL A 48 10.70 32.53 -10.44
N LYS A 49 10.16 33.21 -9.42
CA LYS A 49 9.09 32.65 -8.61
C LYS A 49 7.89 32.55 -9.51
N THR A 50 7.75 31.42 -10.21
CA THR A 50 6.44 31.01 -10.66
C THR A 50 5.68 30.77 -9.36
N ASP A 51 4.79 31.69 -9.02
CA ASP A 51 3.68 31.34 -8.15
C ASP A 51 2.97 30.23 -8.93
N VAL A 52 3.37 29.00 -8.67
CA VAL A 52 2.57 27.86 -9.05
C VAL A 52 1.38 28.02 -8.14
N GLN A 53 0.42 28.83 -8.60
CA GLN A 53 -0.97 28.64 -8.29
C GLN A 53 -1.14 27.15 -8.47
N GLN A 54 -1.13 26.40 -7.37
CA GLN A 54 -1.54 25.03 -7.36
C GLN A 54 -3.01 25.13 -7.74
N THR A 55 -3.28 25.20 -9.03
CA THR A 55 -4.58 24.99 -9.62
C THR A 55 -4.97 23.62 -9.13
N SER A 56 -5.70 23.64 -8.00
CA SER A 56 -6.53 22.59 -7.45
C SER A 56 -6.42 21.33 -8.28
N GLY A 57 -5.59 20.39 -7.83
CA GLY A 57 -5.15 19.26 -8.61
C GLY A 57 -6.28 18.66 -9.43
N TYR A 58 -6.17 18.78 -10.75
CA TYR A 58 -6.92 17.96 -11.69
C TYR A 58 -6.43 16.53 -11.53
N SER A 59 -6.86 15.89 -10.44
CA SER A 59 -6.83 14.45 -10.36
C SER A 59 -7.78 13.98 -11.44
N THR A 60 -7.25 13.30 -12.46
CA THR A 60 -8.03 12.53 -13.44
C THR A 60 -8.87 11.43 -12.78
N ILE A 61 -8.76 11.28 -11.46
CA ILE A 61 -9.39 10.28 -10.64
C ILE A 61 -10.74 10.83 -10.16
N SER A 62 -11.80 10.06 -10.39
CA SER A 62 -13.13 10.38 -9.89
C SER A 62 -13.12 10.56 -8.35
N PRO A 63 -13.94 11.47 -7.79
CA PRO A 63 -13.95 11.74 -6.34
C PRO A 63 -14.28 10.50 -5.50
N LYS A 64 -15.04 9.55 -6.07
CA LYS A 64 -15.35 8.25 -5.45
C LYS A 64 -14.11 7.39 -5.26
N VAL A 65 -13.23 7.35 -6.26
CA VAL A 65 -11.98 6.58 -6.18
C VAL A 65 -11.03 7.24 -5.19
N LEU A 66 -10.95 8.58 -5.20
CA LEU A 66 -10.12 9.32 -4.25
C LEU A 66 -10.56 9.09 -2.78
N ALA A 67 -11.87 9.03 -2.53
CA ALA A 67 -12.40 8.67 -1.22
C ALA A 67 -12.01 7.25 -0.79
N LYS A 68 -12.09 6.27 -1.70
CA LYS A 68 -11.66 4.89 -1.44
C LYS A 68 -10.16 4.81 -1.17
N MET A 69 -9.34 5.49 -1.97
CA MET A 69 -7.89 5.52 -1.78
C MET A 69 -7.53 6.06 -0.39
N LYS A 70 -8.15 7.17 0.03
CA LYS A 70 -7.97 7.71 1.38
C LYS A 70 -8.39 6.72 2.46
N HIS A 71 -9.53 6.06 2.30
CA HIS A 71 -10.04 5.07 3.25
C HIS A 71 -9.08 3.87 3.42
N PHE A 72 -8.61 3.28 2.32
CA PHE A 72 -7.68 2.14 2.37
C PHE A 72 -6.23 2.52 2.73
N GLN A 73 -5.89 3.80 2.74
CA GLN A 73 -4.58 4.31 3.15
C GLN A 73 -4.57 4.90 4.57
N ALA A 74 -5.73 5.07 5.21
CA ALA A 74 -5.84 5.73 6.52
C ALA A 74 -5.15 4.95 7.66
N ASP A 75 -5.24 3.63 7.64
CA ASP A 75 -4.70 2.77 8.69
C ASP A 75 -3.77 1.70 8.09
N MET A 76 -2.46 1.84 8.35
CA MET A 76 -1.44 0.92 7.85
C MET A 76 -1.28 -0.36 8.69
N THR A 77 -1.97 -0.46 9.85
CA THR A 77 -1.80 -1.57 10.80
C THR A 77 -2.67 -2.78 10.46
N LYS A 78 -3.82 -2.58 9.80
CA LYS A 78 -4.79 -3.64 9.49
C LYS A 78 -4.52 -4.30 8.13
N PRO A 79 -4.78 -5.61 7.96
CA PRO A 79 -4.67 -6.24 6.65
C PRO A 79 -5.77 -5.76 5.69
N VAL A 80 -5.45 -5.66 4.40
CA VAL A 80 -6.33 -5.05 3.37
C VAL A 80 -7.69 -5.73 3.30
N PHE A 81 -7.74 -7.06 3.41
CA PHE A 81 -8.97 -7.85 3.32
C PHE A 81 -9.92 -7.67 4.52
N LEU A 82 -9.55 -6.88 5.54
CA LEU A 82 -10.43 -6.51 6.66
C LEU A 82 -10.71 -5.00 6.71
N MET A 83 -10.21 -4.22 5.74
CA MET A 83 -10.30 -2.77 5.78
C MET A 83 -11.70 -2.23 5.47
N GLY A 84 -12.58 -2.99 4.80
CA GLY A 84 -13.98 -2.64 4.59
C GLY A 84 -14.87 -2.77 5.83
N GLY A 85 -14.32 -3.27 6.94
CA GLY A 85 -14.99 -3.29 8.25
C GLY A 85 -15.74 -4.59 8.54
N THR A 86 -16.94 -4.47 9.10
CA THR A 86 -17.78 -5.62 9.50
C THR A 86 -18.17 -6.57 8.36
N PRO A 87 -18.57 -6.11 7.15
CA PRO A 87 -18.98 -7.05 6.09
C PRO A 87 -17.81 -7.95 5.65
N ASP A 88 -16.61 -7.41 5.55
CA ASP A 88 -15.40 -8.15 5.20
C ASP A 88 -15.09 -9.25 6.23
N LYS A 89 -15.27 -8.95 7.53
CA LYS A 89 -15.07 -9.93 8.62
C LYS A 89 -16.06 -11.09 8.55
N ILE A 90 -17.34 -10.80 8.24
CA ILE A 90 -18.37 -11.83 8.10
C ILE A 90 -18.05 -12.72 6.90
N LEU A 91 -17.74 -12.11 5.75
CA LEU A 91 -17.42 -12.86 4.53
C LEU A 91 -16.20 -13.75 4.75
N PHE A 92 -15.13 -13.20 5.34
CA PHE A 92 -13.93 -13.95 5.68
C PHE A 92 -14.22 -15.10 6.64
N GLY A 93 -15.02 -14.86 7.69
CA GLY A 93 -15.43 -15.89 8.65
C GLY A 93 -16.20 -17.03 7.98
N VAL A 94 -17.14 -16.71 7.09
CA VAL A 94 -17.92 -17.70 6.33
C VAL A 94 -17.01 -18.53 5.42
N THR A 95 -16.06 -17.90 4.72
CA THR A 95 -15.11 -18.61 3.86
C THR A 95 -14.27 -19.60 4.65
N ILE A 96 -13.76 -19.20 5.82
CA ILE A 96 -13.00 -20.10 6.70
C ILE A 96 -13.88 -21.24 7.21
N ALA A 97 -15.08 -20.94 7.70
CA ALA A 97 -15.98 -21.96 8.23
C ALA A 97 -16.31 -23.02 7.18
N LEU A 98 -16.66 -22.59 5.96
CA LEU A 98 -16.90 -23.52 4.84
C LEU A 98 -15.66 -24.33 4.48
N GLY A 99 -14.49 -23.70 4.43
CA GLY A 99 -13.22 -24.39 4.18
C GLY A 99 -12.95 -25.49 5.21
N VAL A 100 -13.15 -25.20 6.49
CA VAL A 100 -12.97 -26.18 7.58
C VAL A 100 -13.97 -27.32 7.48
N ILE A 101 -15.26 -27.03 7.25
CA ILE A 101 -16.30 -28.05 7.10
C ILE A 101 -15.98 -28.99 5.94
N CYS A 102 -15.67 -28.43 4.77
CA CYS A 102 -15.29 -29.21 3.59
C CYS A 102 -14.05 -30.08 3.86
N THR A 103 -13.06 -29.54 4.56
CA THR A 103 -11.85 -30.28 4.92
C THR A 103 -12.19 -31.47 5.83
N ILE A 104 -12.99 -31.26 6.88
CA ILE A 104 -13.43 -32.32 7.81
C ILE A 104 -14.21 -33.41 7.08
N GLU A 105 -15.16 -33.04 6.22
CA GLU A 105 -15.95 -34.02 5.44
C GLU A 105 -15.08 -34.83 4.48
N THR A 106 -14.09 -34.17 3.86
CA THR A 106 -13.13 -34.84 2.97
C THR A 106 -12.28 -35.85 3.75
N PHE A 107 -11.78 -35.49 4.94
CA PHE A 107 -11.05 -36.42 5.80
C PHE A 107 -11.94 -37.59 6.27
N ARG A 108 -13.19 -37.32 6.66
CA ARG A 108 -14.14 -38.36 7.09
C ARG A 108 -14.51 -39.33 5.95
N PHE A 109 -14.58 -38.83 4.72
CA PHE A 109 -14.78 -39.64 3.53
C PHE A 109 -13.56 -40.53 3.25
N LEU A 110 -12.35 -39.95 3.27
CA LEU A 110 -11.11 -40.68 3.07
C LEU A 110 -10.90 -41.78 4.13
N ALA A 111 -11.08 -41.45 5.41
CA ALA A 111 -10.93 -42.41 6.51
C ALA A 111 -11.89 -43.61 6.38
N ARG A 112 -13.16 -43.36 6.03
CA ARG A 112 -14.13 -44.44 5.80
C ARG A 112 -13.77 -45.33 4.62
N ASN A 113 -13.29 -44.74 3.53
CA ASN A 113 -12.91 -45.51 2.34
C ASN A 113 -11.60 -46.28 2.53
N TRP A 114 -10.68 -45.74 3.34
CA TRP A 114 -9.44 -46.41 3.69
C TRP A 114 -9.69 -47.63 4.60
N TYR A 115 -10.63 -47.52 5.55
CA TYR A 115 -11.00 -48.64 6.43
C TYR A 115 -11.83 -49.75 5.75
N LYS A 116 -12.47 -49.45 4.61
CA LYS A 116 -13.26 -50.42 3.83
C LYS A 116 -12.43 -51.27 2.86
N LYS A 117 -11.14 -50.99 2.72
CA LYS A 117 -10.23 -51.68 1.82
C LYS A 117 -9.34 -52.63 2.60
#